data_AF-A0A3C0SCB5-F1
#
_entry.id   AF-A0A3C0SCB5-F1
#
_cell.length_a   1.000
_cell.length_b   1.000
_cell.length_c   1.000
_cell.angle_alpha   90.00
_cell.angle_beta   90.00
_cell.angle_gamma   90.00
#
_symmetry.space_group_name_H-M   'P 1'
#
loop_
_entity.id
_entity.type
_entity.pdbx_description
1 polymer ?
#
loop_
_entity_poly.entity_id
_entity_poly.type
_entity_poly.pdbx_seq_one_letter_code
_entity_poly.pdbx_strand_id
1 'polypeptide(L)'
;MGLLTARPTSASFSTEDPCFIDTTERPDWQSLFGNNQPIKLEIGFGMGDFLIEMAVREPDSHFIGIDFSQEGILKLLARIKQLQLKNIRVAHGDVRKKIPLLFRDGELDTIFINFPDPWPRKRHLKRRLIKPGFVNLLARKLAPEGRVYLATDSAPYAHEILEYFNADALFQNMNRVSGFHGDRDNLPKTKYEKSFIYAGDKIHYLAYFRRVVAGPDSLAGKLHNKEPVKKEETHAPERLAGEAKSNDDILIEKFKNAEAQAKDACDLKQVADNLAEAGDKEWARKVYRKTEEKAQDSLDFNWLAYSVSEALSDKIWAGEIYQKAEEKAETSLDLNWLAYSISETLSNREWTRKLFKKAENTPGNIRELCDLADSVAETFGDRKWALRIYEKAESEAQEHAEFLELADSILKRLGDKKWAARVYKKAEDKAEDSSDLHSLVECLCDKLGDLEWTRKVYSKAENLAKDSNDFCGLAESLCKNPGNKEWAVKLYKEAEAQAETGNSGDLRNLADSLCENIGDLEWAKKIYQKAEEKAKTFYEFRWLAECLCGNIGNLEWAKRVYRKAENKAKDPSDISRLKNSMREKLGSDSEL
;
A
#
# COMPACT_ATOMS: atom_id res chain seq x y z
N MET A 1 -7.22 -7.13 1.25
CA MET A 1 -6.53 -5.86 0.95
C MET A 1 -5.40 -6.16 -0.02
N GLY A 2 -5.43 -5.51 -1.18
CA GLY A 2 -4.46 -5.64 -2.27
C GLY A 2 -5.11 -5.23 -3.60
N LEU A 3 -4.69 -4.08 -4.16
CA LEU A 3 -5.16 -3.54 -5.45
C LEU A 3 -3.99 -3.32 -6.41
N LEU A 4 -3.23 -4.39 -6.63
CA LEU A 4 -2.49 -4.62 -7.87
C LEU A 4 -2.82 -6.03 -8.36
N THR A 5 -4.11 -6.38 -8.43
CA THR A 5 -4.59 -7.74 -8.73
C THR A 5 -4.42 -8.16 -10.17
N ALA A 6 -4.09 -7.25 -11.10
CA ALA A 6 -3.83 -7.64 -12.47
C ALA A 6 -2.32 -7.82 -12.71
N ARG A 7 -1.95 -9.02 -13.19
CA ARG A 7 -0.74 -9.14 -14.03
C ARG A 7 -0.88 -8.13 -15.18
N PRO A 8 0.23 -7.55 -15.69
CA PRO A 8 0.18 -6.87 -16.98
C PRO A 8 -0.39 -7.86 -18.01
N THR A 9 -1.62 -7.65 -18.45
CA THR A 9 -2.15 -8.38 -19.61
C THR A 9 -1.18 -8.15 -20.75
N SER A 10 -0.76 -9.22 -21.43
CA SER A 10 0.09 -9.11 -22.63
C SER A 10 -0.62 -8.39 -23.80
N ALA A 11 -1.93 -8.13 -23.68
CA ALA A 11 -2.71 -7.34 -24.61
C ALA A 11 -2.37 -5.85 -24.51
N SER A 12 -1.98 -5.26 -25.65
CA SER A 12 -1.88 -3.81 -25.80
C SER A 12 -3.28 -3.20 -25.67
N PHE A 13 -3.45 -2.27 -24.74
CA PHE A 13 -4.66 -1.47 -24.58
C PHE A 13 -4.42 -0.05 -25.11
N SER A 14 -5.33 0.41 -25.98
CA SER A 14 -5.32 1.75 -26.56
C SER A 14 -6.75 2.27 -26.67
N THR A 15 -6.91 3.59 -26.59
CA THR A 15 -8.19 4.27 -26.78
C THR A 15 -7.99 5.63 -27.42
N GLU A 16 -8.91 6.04 -28.30
CA GLU A 16 -8.88 7.33 -28.97
C GLU A 16 -9.46 8.42 -28.05
N ASP A 17 -8.66 8.91 -27.10
CA ASP A 17 -8.98 10.05 -26.25
C ASP A 17 -7.78 11.01 -26.16
N PRO A 18 -7.96 12.34 -26.32
CA PRO A 18 -6.84 13.30 -26.26
C PRO A 18 -6.14 13.37 -24.89
N CYS A 19 -6.79 12.89 -23.83
CA CYS A 19 -6.20 12.80 -22.50
C CYS A 19 -5.48 11.46 -22.28
N PHE A 20 -5.63 10.49 -23.17
CA PHE A 20 -4.93 9.21 -23.11
C PHE A 20 -3.60 9.26 -23.86
N ILE A 21 -2.55 8.73 -23.24
CA ILE A 21 -1.18 8.76 -23.73
C ILE A 21 -0.75 7.35 -24.12
N ASP A 22 -0.99 7.01 -25.39
CA ASP A 22 -0.52 5.77 -26.01
C ASP A 22 0.73 6.01 -26.85
N THR A 23 1.86 6.19 -26.17
CA THR A 23 3.14 6.43 -26.85
C THR A 23 4.19 5.41 -26.43
N THR A 24 4.97 4.99 -27.41
CA THR A 24 6.20 4.20 -27.28
C THR A 24 7.44 5.08 -27.21
N GLU A 25 7.28 6.40 -27.38
CA GLU A 25 8.33 7.40 -27.27
C GLU A 25 7.96 8.46 -26.22
N ARG A 26 8.94 9.23 -25.76
CA ARG A 26 8.71 10.25 -24.74
C ARG A 26 7.81 11.36 -25.31
N PRO A 27 6.67 11.70 -24.66
CA PRO A 27 5.84 12.82 -25.10
C PRO A 27 6.51 14.17 -24.82
N ASP A 28 6.17 15.17 -25.63
CA ASP A 28 6.47 16.57 -25.33
C ASP A 28 5.35 17.15 -24.46
N TRP A 29 5.56 17.11 -23.13
CA TRP A 29 4.59 17.60 -22.16
C TRP A 29 4.26 19.09 -22.35
N GLN A 30 5.25 19.91 -22.72
CA GLN A 30 5.05 21.33 -22.97
C GLN A 30 4.07 21.54 -24.12
N SER A 31 4.25 20.79 -25.21
CA SER A 31 3.35 20.83 -26.36
C SER A 31 1.95 20.31 -26.03
N LEU A 32 1.86 19.19 -25.29
CA LEU A 32 0.59 18.56 -24.93
C LEU A 32 -0.28 19.41 -23.99
N PHE A 33 0.33 20.16 -23.07
CA PHE A 33 -0.39 21.03 -22.14
C PHE A 33 -0.40 22.50 -22.56
N GLY A 34 0.45 22.90 -23.51
CA GLY A 34 0.60 24.27 -23.99
C GLY A 34 1.37 25.21 -23.05
N ASN A 35 1.99 24.68 -21.98
CA ASN A 35 2.80 25.46 -21.03
C ASN A 35 3.76 24.54 -20.24
N ASN A 36 4.59 25.13 -19.35
CA ASN A 36 5.63 24.44 -18.58
C ASN A 36 5.33 24.35 -17.07
N GLN A 37 4.05 24.24 -16.68
CA GLN A 37 3.69 24.06 -15.28
C GLN A 37 4.26 22.75 -14.69
N PRO A 38 4.47 22.68 -13.37
CA PRO A 38 5.02 21.49 -12.70
C PRO A 38 4.21 20.23 -13.00
N ILE A 39 4.91 19.12 -13.25
CA ILE A 39 4.29 17.83 -13.54
C ILE A 39 4.26 16.97 -12.27
N LYS A 40 3.07 16.54 -11.88
CA LYS A 40 2.80 15.66 -10.75
C LYS A 40 2.29 14.31 -11.26
N LEU A 41 2.73 13.23 -10.65
CA LEU A 41 2.43 11.86 -11.05
C LEU A 41 1.68 11.13 -9.94
N GLU A 42 0.53 10.53 -10.24
CA GLU A 42 -0.08 9.51 -9.38
C GLU A 42 0.13 8.12 -9.98
N ILE A 43 0.61 7.21 -9.13
CA ILE A 43 0.87 5.81 -9.48
C ILE A 43 -0.22 4.94 -8.84
N GLY A 44 -0.96 4.21 -9.67
CA GLY A 44 -2.07 3.37 -9.21
C GLY A 44 -3.27 4.21 -8.79
N PHE A 45 -3.76 5.08 -9.69
CA PHE A 45 -4.84 6.02 -9.38
C PHE A 45 -6.21 5.35 -9.17
N GLY A 46 -6.36 4.06 -9.52
CA GLY A 46 -7.59 3.30 -9.38
C GLY A 46 -8.74 3.92 -10.19
N MET A 47 -9.69 4.54 -9.49
CA MET A 47 -10.86 5.22 -10.09
C MET A 47 -10.61 6.71 -10.39
N GLY A 48 -9.46 7.24 -9.96
CA GLY A 48 -9.00 8.60 -10.28
C GLY A 48 -9.57 9.72 -9.40
N ASP A 49 -10.22 9.39 -8.27
CA ASP A 49 -10.81 10.38 -7.35
C ASP A 49 -9.77 11.37 -6.83
N PHE A 50 -8.64 10.85 -6.33
CA PHE A 50 -7.53 11.67 -5.84
C PHE A 50 -6.96 12.55 -6.94
N LEU A 51 -6.73 12.00 -8.14
CA LEU A 51 -6.19 12.72 -9.28
C LEU A 51 -7.08 13.89 -9.72
N ILE A 52 -8.39 13.64 -9.83
CA ILE A 52 -9.37 14.67 -10.19
C ILE A 52 -9.41 15.77 -9.14
N GLU A 53 -9.47 15.41 -7.86
CA GLU A 53 -9.54 16.38 -6.79
C GLU A 53 -8.29 17.25 -6.71
N MET A 54 -7.10 16.65 -6.88
CA MET A 54 -5.86 17.39 -6.98
C MET A 54 -5.82 18.33 -8.19
N ALA A 55 -6.26 17.86 -9.37
CA ALA A 55 -6.28 18.67 -10.58
C ALA A 55 -7.24 19.86 -10.50
N VAL A 56 -8.36 19.71 -9.78
CA VAL A 56 -9.30 20.80 -9.50
C VAL A 56 -8.70 21.80 -8.51
N ARG A 57 -8.01 21.31 -7.45
CA ARG A 57 -7.39 22.16 -6.42
C ARG A 57 -6.16 22.92 -6.94
N GLU A 58 -5.45 22.37 -7.91
CA GLU A 58 -4.19 22.90 -8.45
C GLU A 58 -4.26 23.06 -9.98
N PRO A 59 -5.02 24.04 -10.50
CA PRO A 59 -5.15 24.26 -11.95
C PRO A 59 -3.82 24.64 -12.63
N ASP A 60 -2.87 25.14 -11.86
CA ASP A 60 -1.51 25.52 -12.29
C ASP A 60 -0.49 24.37 -12.15
N SER A 61 -0.94 23.13 -12.09
CA SER A 61 -0.10 21.93 -12.12
C SER A 61 -0.67 20.91 -13.10
N HIS A 62 0.22 20.15 -13.73
CA HIS A 62 -0.14 19.05 -14.63
C HIS A 62 -0.11 17.74 -13.88
N PHE A 63 -1.10 16.90 -14.12
CA PHE A 63 -1.28 15.62 -13.46
C PHE A 63 -1.21 14.48 -14.48
N ILE A 64 -0.34 13.52 -14.21
CA ILE A 64 -0.23 12.29 -14.99
C ILE A 64 -0.69 11.14 -14.10
N GLY A 65 -1.69 10.39 -14.53
CA GLY A 65 -2.11 9.15 -13.88
C GLY A 65 -1.58 7.93 -14.65
N ILE A 66 -0.99 6.96 -13.95
CA ILE A 66 -0.61 5.67 -14.55
C ILE A 66 -1.25 4.52 -13.77
N ASP A 67 -1.97 3.65 -14.47
CA ASP A 67 -2.62 2.46 -13.90
C ASP A 67 -2.65 1.28 -14.90
N PHE A 68 -2.97 0.09 -14.42
CA PHE A 68 -3.19 -1.12 -15.20
C PHE A 68 -4.67 -1.39 -15.47
N SER A 69 -5.58 -0.82 -14.69
CA SER A 69 -7.01 -1.03 -14.84
C SER A 69 -7.54 -0.31 -16.09
N GLN A 70 -7.82 -1.05 -17.16
CA GLN A 70 -8.46 -0.51 -18.37
C GLN A 70 -9.81 0.14 -18.05
N GLU A 71 -10.59 -0.48 -17.16
CA GLU A 71 -11.87 0.05 -16.69
C GLU A 71 -11.67 1.37 -15.92
N GLY A 72 -10.71 1.41 -15.00
CA GLY A 72 -10.37 2.61 -14.23
C GLY A 72 -9.95 3.77 -15.14
N ILE A 73 -9.15 3.48 -16.18
CA ILE A 73 -8.74 4.46 -17.19
C ILE A 73 -9.96 5.02 -17.95
N LEU A 74 -10.82 4.16 -18.48
CA LEU A 74 -12.00 4.61 -19.25
C LEU A 74 -12.94 5.45 -18.39
N LYS A 75 -13.17 5.07 -17.13
CA LYS A 75 -13.97 5.83 -16.17
C LYS A 75 -13.36 7.19 -15.86
N LEU A 76 -12.04 7.25 -15.62
CA LEU A 76 -11.33 8.50 -15.39
C LEU A 76 -11.40 9.42 -16.62
N LEU A 77 -11.17 8.92 -17.83
CA LEU A 77 -11.28 9.71 -19.07
C LEU A 77 -12.67 10.32 -19.25
N ALA A 78 -13.73 9.54 -18.97
CA ALA A 78 -15.10 10.03 -19.01
C ALA A 78 -15.32 11.18 -18.00
N ARG A 79 -14.79 11.06 -16.78
CA ARG A 79 -14.88 12.09 -15.74
C ARG A 79 -14.08 13.34 -16.08
N ILE A 80 -12.87 13.19 -16.62
CA ILE A 80 -12.04 14.31 -17.12
C ILE A 80 -12.83 15.12 -18.15
N LYS A 81 -13.47 14.45 -19.10
CA LYS A 81 -14.29 15.08 -20.14
C LYS A 81 -15.52 15.79 -19.56
N GLN A 82 -16.22 15.14 -18.63
CA GLN A 82 -17.40 15.71 -17.95
C GLN A 82 -17.05 16.98 -17.16
N LEU A 83 -15.92 16.96 -16.44
CA LEU A 83 -15.42 18.08 -15.64
C LEU A 83 -14.61 19.10 -16.45
N GLN A 84 -14.40 18.84 -17.75
CA GLN A 84 -13.62 19.68 -18.66
C GLN A 84 -12.20 19.98 -18.17
N LEU A 85 -11.57 19.03 -17.46
CA LEU A 85 -10.22 19.19 -16.93
C LEU A 85 -9.20 19.12 -18.06
N LYS A 86 -8.31 20.10 -18.11
CA LYS A 86 -7.29 20.22 -19.18
C LYS A 86 -5.89 19.82 -18.73
N ASN A 87 -5.68 19.76 -17.42
CA ASN A 87 -4.39 19.51 -16.77
C ASN A 87 -4.21 18.06 -16.31
N ILE A 88 -5.00 17.09 -16.81
CA ILE A 88 -4.79 15.66 -16.55
C ILE A 88 -4.46 14.92 -17.86
N ARG A 89 -3.49 14.00 -17.80
CA ARG A 89 -3.25 12.96 -18.82
C ARG A 89 -3.13 11.58 -18.17
N VAL A 90 -3.49 10.53 -18.91
CA VAL A 90 -3.58 9.15 -18.39
C VAL A 90 -2.79 8.20 -19.27
N ALA A 91 -2.03 7.29 -18.67
CA ALA A 91 -1.32 6.23 -19.38
C ALA A 91 -1.63 4.85 -18.80
N HIS A 92 -1.72 3.84 -19.69
CA HIS A 92 -1.91 2.44 -19.30
C HIS A 92 -0.57 1.69 -19.21
N GLY A 93 -0.38 0.93 -18.13
CA GLY A 93 0.61 -0.15 -18.07
C GLY A 93 1.60 -0.06 -16.91
N ASP A 94 2.67 -0.86 -17.00
CA ASP A 94 3.62 -1.02 -15.90
C ASP A 94 4.42 0.25 -15.65
N VAL A 95 4.19 0.87 -14.50
CA VAL A 95 4.86 2.09 -14.05
C VAL A 95 6.38 1.96 -14.06
N ARG A 96 6.93 0.77 -13.82
CA ARG A 96 8.39 0.50 -13.88
C ARG A 96 8.93 0.65 -15.30
N LYS A 97 8.11 0.40 -16.32
CA LYS A 97 8.44 0.55 -17.74
C LYS A 97 8.02 1.91 -18.30
N LYS A 98 6.88 2.44 -17.84
CA LYS A 98 6.33 3.71 -18.32
C LYS A 98 7.08 4.93 -17.78
N ILE A 99 7.51 4.94 -16.52
CA ILE A 99 8.23 6.10 -15.96
C ILE A 99 9.53 6.44 -16.73
N PRO A 100 10.42 5.47 -17.06
CA PRO A 100 11.61 5.75 -17.86
C PRO A 100 11.31 6.30 -19.27
N LEU A 101 10.20 5.84 -19.84
CA LEU A 101 9.75 6.22 -21.18
C LEU A 101 9.16 7.64 -21.19
N LEU A 102 8.25 7.90 -20.25
CA LEU A 102 7.43 9.10 -20.22
C LEU A 102 8.16 10.34 -19.67
N PHE A 103 9.18 10.15 -18.83
CA PHE A 103 9.81 11.27 -18.12
C PHE A 103 11.33 11.35 -18.31
N ARG A 104 11.85 12.58 -18.39
CA ARG A 104 13.27 12.92 -18.25
C ARG A 104 13.68 12.87 -16.78
N ASP A 105 14.98 12.81 -16.55
CA ASP A 105 15.51 12.93 -15.20
C ASP A 105 15.29 14.38 -14.71
N GLY A 106 14.77 14.54 -13.50
CA GLY A 106 14.43 15.87 -12.96
C GLY A 106 13.14 16.51 -13.47
N GLU A 107 12.28 15.79 -14.21
CA GLU A 107 11.09 16.37 -14.84
C GLU A 107 9.83 16.36 -13.96
N LEU A 108 9.79 15.46 -12.96
CA LEU A 108 8.64 15.34 -12.05
C LEU A 108 8.81 16.24 -10.83
N ASP A 109 7.80 17.04 -10.51
CA ASP A 109 7.76 17.84 -9.28
C ASP A 109 7.31 17.00 -8.07
N THR A 110 6.21 16.26 -8.22
CA THR A 110 5.62 15.48 -7.12
C THR A 110 5.17 14.09 -7.58
N ILE A 111 5.33 13.08 -6.73
CA ILE A 111 4.84 11.71 -6.97
C ILE A 111 3.95 11.27 -5.80
N PHE A 112 2.77 10.75 -6.12
CA PHE A 112 1.81 10.18 -5.18
C PHE A 112 1.71 8.67 -5.37
N ILE A 113 1.82 7.91 -4.27
CA ILE A 113 1.67 6.46 -4.27
C ILE A 113 0.73 6.08 -3.12
N ASN A 114 -0.53 5.87 -3.44
CA ASN A 114 -1.60 5.65 -2.47
C ASN A 114 -1.96 4.16 -2.39
N PHE A 115 -1.80 3.55 -1.22
CA PHE A 115 -2.19 2.16 -0.91
C PHE A 115 -1.70 1.12 -1.94
N PRO A 116 -0.40 1.10 -2.29
CA PRO A 116 0.14 0.10 -3.19
C PRO A 116 -0.03 -1.30 -2.58
N ASP A 117 -0.27 -2.31 -3.43
CA ASP A 117 -0.54 -3.67 -2.94
C ASP A 117 0.58 -4.19 -2.02
N PRO A 118 0.24 -4.57 -0.78
CA PRO A 118 1.22 -5.00 0.20
C PRO A 118 1.71 -6.42 0.01
N TRP A 119 1.09 -7.25 -0.85
CA TRP A 119 1.50 -8.64 -1.10
C TRP A 119 1.95 -9.37 0.18
N PRO A 120 1.06 -9.56 1.17
CA PRO A 120 1.44 -9.83 2.56
C PRO A 120 2.12 -11.20 2.77
N ARG A 121 2.03 -12.12 1.80
CA ARG A 121 2.71 -13.41 1.87
C ARG A 121 4.20 -13.20 1.54
N LYS A 122 5.13 -13.65 2.41
CA LYS A 122 6.60 -13.47 2.27
C LYS A 122 7.15 -13.71 0.85
N ARG A 123 6.65 -14.73 0.16
CA ARG A 123 7.05 -15.07 -1.22
C ARG A 123 6.52 -14.13 -2.33
N HIS A 124 5.45 -13.40 -2.06
CA HIS A 124 4.90 -12.39 -2.97
C HIS A 124 5.54 -11.03 -2.79
N LEU A 125 6.43 -10.88 -1.80
CA LEU A 125 7.15 -9.64 -1.56
C LEU A 125 7.89 -9.15 -2.81
N LYS A 126 8.31 -10.02 -3.72
CA LYS A 126 8.92 -9.65 -5.02
C LYS A 126 7.97 -8.92 -5.98
N ARG A 127 6.66 -9.05 -5.79
CA ARG A 127 5.61 -8.37 -6.57
C ARG A 127 5.33 -6.96 -6.07
N ARG A 128 5.78 -6.61 -4.85
CA ARG A 128 5.65 -5.26 -4.30
C ARG A 128 6.26 -4.24 -5.25
N LEU A 129 5.52 -3.17 -5.46
CA LEU A 129 5.94 -2.07 -6.32
C LEU A 129 7.21 -1.38 -5.78
N ILE A 130 7.22 -1.07 -4.48
CA ILE A 130 8.32 -0.32 -3.88
C ILE A 130 9.46 -1.28 -3.55
N LYS A 131 10.54 -1.15 -4.33
CA LYS A 131 11.82 -1.85 -4.17
C LYS A 131 12.97 -0.86 -4.39
N PRO A 132 14.19 -1.16 -3.92
CA PRO A 132 15.33 -0.25 -4.05
C PRO A 132 15.56 0.29 -5.48
N GLY A 133 15.47 -0.58 -6.49
CA GLY A 133 15.61 -0.16 -7.90
C GLY A 133 14.52 0.82 -8.36
N PHE A 134 13.28 0.64 -7.88
CA PHE A 134 12.18 1.55 -8.18
C PHE A 134 12.33 2.87 -7.43
N VAL A 135 12.71 2.86 -6.15
CA VAL A 135 13.02 4.07 -5.37
C VAL A 135 14.09 4.90 -6.08
N ASN A 136 15.16 4.27 -6.55
CA ASN A 136 16.22 4.97 -7.27
C ASN A 136 15.74 5.56 -8.60
N LEU A 137 14.85 4.87 -9.31
CA LEU A 137 14.20 5.40 -10.50
C LEU A 137 13.40 6.66 -10.17
N LEU A 138 12.57 6.65 -9.13
CA LEU A 138 11.80 7.82 -8.70
C LEU A 138 12.73 8.99 -8.32
N ALA A 139 13.81 8.70 -7.58
CA ALA A 139 14.79 9.71 -7.18
C ALA A 139 15.44 10.43 -8.37
N ARG A 140 15.71 9.71 -9.47
CA ARG A 140 16.28 10.31 -10.69
C ARG A 140 15.25 11.16 -11.45
N LYS A 141 14.00 10.73 -11.49
CA LYS A 141 12.92 11.39 -12.25
C LYS A 141 12.38 12.64 -11.56
N LEU A 142 12.44 12.72 -10.23
CA LEU A 142 12.06 13.92 -9.50
C LEU A 142 13.02 15.08 -9.72
N ALA A 143 12.52 16.30 -9.86
CA ALA A 143 13.31 17.52 -9.77
C ALA A 143 14.00 17.63 -8.40
N PRO A 144 15.12 18.36 -8.28
CA PRO A 144 15.64 18.75 -6.97
C PRO A 144 14.53 19.39 -6.13
N GLU A 145 14.44 19.02 -4.85
CA GLU A 145 13.38 19.39 -3.90
C GLU A 145 11.98 18.84 -4.21
N GLY A 146 11.81 18.13 -5.33
CA GLY A 146 10.58 17.43 -5.67
C GLY A 146 10.20 16.37 -4.64
N ARG A 147 8.90 16.08 -4.49
CA ARG A 147 8.35 15.34 -3.35
C ARG A 147 7.76 13.98 -3.72
N VAL A 148 7.81 13.05 -2.77
CA VAL A 148 7.06 11.78 -2.83
C VAL A 148 6.19 11.66 -1.59
N TYR A 149 4.91 11.41 -1.79
CA TYR A 149 3.95 11.10 -0.74
C TYR A 149 3.47 9.66 -0.87
N LEU A 150 3.55 8.90 0.22
CA LEU A 150 3.14 7.51 0.27
C LEU A 150 2.13 7.27 1.41
N ALA A 151 1.18 6.38 1.17
CA ALA A 151 0.30 5.83 2.20
C ALA A 151 0.11 4.34 2.04
N THR A 152 0.00 3.62 3.16
CA THR A 152 -0.38 2.21 3.19
C THR A 152 -1.01 1.86 4.53
N ASP A 153 -1.96 0.93 4.51
CA ASP A 153 -2.58 0.25 5.65
C ASP A 153 -1.69 -0.87 6.21
N SER A 154 -0.66 -1.30 5.48
CA SER A 154 0.19 -2.43 5.85
C SER A 154 1.41 -2.00 6.64
N ALA A 155 1.42 -2.24 7.95
CA ALA A 155 2.57 -1.91 8.80
C ALA A 155 3.89 -2.56 8.32
N PRO A 156 3.98 -3.87 7.98
CA PRO A 156 5.22 -4.46 7.49
C PRO A 156 5.72 -3.81 6.18
N TYR A 157 4.80 -3.47 5.28
CA TYR A 157 5.17 -2.82 4.02
C TYR A 157 5.62 -1.37 4.25
N ALA A 158 4.96 -0.65 5.17
CA ALA A 158 5.33 0.71 5.56
C ALA A 158 6.78 0.80 6.06
N HIS A 159 7.22 -0.19 6.85
CA HIS A 159 8.60 -0.25 7.34
C HIS A 159 9.60 -0.56 6.22
N GLU A 160 9.27 -1.45 5.28
CA GLU A 160 10.11 -1.68 4.09
C GLU A 160 10.21 -0.42 3.21
N ILE A 161 9.11 0.30 3.01
CA ILE A 161 9.11 1.56 2.25
C ILE A 161 10.02 2.59 2.94
N LEU A 162 9.82 2.81 4.25
CA LEU A 162 10.65 3.70 5.07
C LEU A 162 12.12 3.36 4.90
N GLU A 163 12.45 2.07 4.97
CA GLU A 163 13.80 1.55 4.83
C GLU A 163 14.39 1.83 3.44
N TYR A 164 13.71 1.46 2.36
CA TYR A 164 14.24 1.64 0.99
C TYR A 164 14.40 3.11 0.63
N PHE A 165 13.45 3.98 1.01
CA PHE A 165 13.57 5.42 0.74
C PHE A 165 14.63 6.09 1.59
N ASN A 166 14.77 5.69 2.86
CA ASN A 166 15.88 6.16 3.68
C ASN A 166 17.23 5.73 3.12
N ALA A 167 17.27 4.63 2.37
CA ALA A 167 18.49 4.09 1.80
C ALA A 167 19.02 4.78 0.56
N ASP A 168 18.19 5.56 -0.13
CA ASP A 168 18.63 6.35 -1.27
C ASP A 168 19.15 7.71 -0.80
N ALA A 169 20.43 7.98 -1.07
CA ALA A 169 21.10 9.22 -0.66
C ALA A 169 20.49 10.48 -1.29
N LEU A 170 19.72 10.34 -2.38
CA LEU A 170 19.02 11.45 -3.00
C LEU A 170 17.72 11.80 -2.27
N PHE A 171 17.22 10.97 -1.36
CA PHE A 171 15.99 11.25 -0.62
C PHE A 171 16.26 11.72 0.82
N GLN A 172 15.34 12.54 1.32
CA GLN A 172 15.30 12.95 2.71
C GLN A 172 13.88 12.81 3.23
N ASN A 173 13.69 12.04 4.29
CA ASN A 173 12.40 11.94 4.97
C ASN A 173 12.06 13.30 5.63
N MET A 174 10.82 13.74 5.46
CA MET A 174 10.29 14.99 6.00
C MET A 174 10.01 14.92 7.51
N ASN A 175 9.74 13.73 8.06
CA ASN A 175 9.72 13.46 9.49
C ASN A 175 10.95 12.64 9.91
N ARG A 176 12.00 13.35 10.36
CA ARG A 176 13.27 12.71 10.76
C ARG A 176 13.21 11.94 12.09
N VAL A 177 12.15 12.14 12.88
CA VAL A 177 12.05 11.57 14.23
C VAL A 177 11.46 10.17 14.17
N SER A 178 10.25 10.02 13.64
CA SER A 178 9.56 8.73 13.53
C SER A 178 9.65 8.10 12.15
N GLY A 179 9.96 8.88 11.11
CA GLY A 179 9.87 8.43 9.72
C GLY A 179 8.46 8.37 9.15
N PHE A 180 7.43 8.47 10.01
CA PHE A 180 6.01 8.38 9.66
C PHE A 180 5.26 9.64 10.10
N HIS A 181 4.28 10.06 9.32
CA HIS A 181 3.34 11.11 9.67
C HIS A 181 2.04 10.52 10.22
N GLY A 182 1.33 11.28 11.07
CA GLY A 182 0.01 10.90 11.59
C GLY A 182 -1.14 11.26 10.64
N ASP A 183 -0.91 12.21 9.73
CA ASP A 183 -1.83 12.71 8.69
C ASP A 183 -0.98 13.18 7.48
N ARG A 184 -1.61 13.41 6.33
CA ARG A 184 -1.07 14.09 5.17
C ARG A 184 -1.77 15.44 4.98
N ASP A 185 -1.18 16.47 5.58
CA ASP A 185 -1.68 17.84 5.45
C ASP A 185 -1.83 18.27 3.98
N ASN A 186 -2.96 18.89 3.67
CA ASN A 186 -3.33 19.45 2.37
C ASN A 186 -3.49 18.46 1.20
N LEU A 187 -3.49 17.15 1.44
CA LEU A 187 -3.84 16.15 0.42
C LEU A 187 -5.29 15.66 0.60
N PRO A 188 -6.01 15.40 -0.50
CA PRO A 188 -7.32 14.75 -0.41
C PRO A 188 -7.18 13.30 0.05
N LYS A 189 -8.15 12.81 0.81
CA LYS A 189 -8.21 11.41 1.23
C LYS A 189 -8.72 10.56 0.07
N THR A 190 -8.05 9.45 -0.20
CA THR A 190 -8.55 8.50 -1.21
C THR A 190 -9.77 7.73 -0.70
N LYS A 191 -10.53 7.08 -1.60
CA LYS A 191 -11.63 6.19 -1.21
C LYS A 191 -11.19 5.07 -0.24
N TYR A 192 -10.00 4.50 -0.48
CA TYR A 192 -9.43 3.48 0.41
C TYR A 192 -9.05 4.07 1.77
N GLU A 193 -8.44 5.25 1.78
CA GLU A 193 -8.11 5.97 3.01
C GLU A 193 -9.35 6.21 3.87
N LYS A 194 -10.42 6.73 3.28
CA LYS A 194 -11.71 6.90 3.96
C LYS A 194 -12.23 5.56 4.48
N SER A 195 -12.22 4.51 3.66
CA SER A 195 -12.66 3.17 4.06
C SER A 195 -11.90 2.62 5.27
N PHE A 196 -10.56 2.76 5.30
CA PHE A 196 -9.73 2.31 6.41
C PHE A 196 -9.96 3.15 7.66
N ILE A 197 -10.10 4.47 7.52
CA ILE A 197 -10.46 5.36 8.64
C ILE A 197 -11.81 4.94 9.24
N TYR A 198 -12.82 4.71 8.41
CA TYR A 198 -14.14 4.28 8.88
C TYR A 198 -14.13 2.89 9.55
N ALA A 199 -13.22 2.01 9.13
CA ALA A 199 -13.01 0.71 9.77
C ALA A 199 -12.18 0.79 11.09
N GLY A 200 -11.60 1.96 11.41
CA GLY A 200 -10.68 2.13 12.54
C GLY A 200 -9.28 1.56 12.30
N ASP A 201 -8.93 1.27 11.04
CA ASP A 201 -7.63 0.73 10.65
C ASP A 201 -6.53 1.80 10.73
N LYS A 202 -5.32 1.38 11.08
CA LYS A 202 -4.15 2.27 11.16
C LYS A 202 -3.53 2.48 9.78
N ILE A 203 -3.38 3.74 9.38
CA ILE A 203 -2.71 4.13 8.14
C ILE A 203 -1.31 4.66 8.46
N HIS A 204 -0.35 4.31 7.60
CA HIS A 204 1.03 4.75 7.67
C HIS A 204 1.34 5.72 6.54
N TYR A 205 1.66 6.96 6.90
CA TYR A 205 1.99 8.02 5.95
C TYR A 205 3.49 8.30 5.93
N LEU A 206 4.08 8.42 4.74
CA LEU A 206 5.47 8.81 4.55
C LEU A 206 5.58 9.94 3.54
N ALA A 207 6.52 10.85 3.79
CA ALA A 207 6.79 11.95 2.87
C ALA A 207 8.31 12.18 2.74
N TYR A 208 8.76 12.31 1.51
CA TYR A 208 10.17 12.50 1.15
C TYR A 208 10.31 13.66 0.18
N PHE A 209 11.48 14.30 0.18
CA PHE A 209 11.90 15.20 -0.90
C PHE A 209 13.26 14.79 -1.47
N ARG A 210 13.51 15.10 -2.73
CA ARG A 210 14.80 14.89 -3.39
C ARG A 210 15.77 15.98 -2.93
N ARG A 211 16.93 15.59 -2.39
CA ARG A 211 17.99 16.52 -1.99
C ARG A 211 18.60 17.21 -3.22
N VAL A 212 19.00 18.46 -3.05
CA VAL A 212 19.84 19.17 -4.02
C VAL A 212 21.27 18.63 -3.88
N VAL A 213 21.79 17.97 -4.91
CA VAL A 213 23.20 17.57 -4.93
C VAL A 213 24.02 18.81 -5.29
N ALA A 214 24.68 19.39 -4.29
CA ALA A 214 25.66 20.45 -4.50
C ALA A 214 26.79 19.94 -5.42
N GLY A 215 26.95 20.56 -6.59
CA GLY A 215 28.14 20.35 -7.41
C GLY A 215 29.41 20.85 -6.68
N PRO A 216 30.61 20.39 -7.07
CA PRO A 216 31.87 20.71 -6.39
C PRO A 216 32.21 22.21 -6.30
N ASP A 217 31.52 23.10 -7.01
CA ASP A 217 31.80 24.54 -7.04
C ASP A 217 30.99 25.41 -6.07
N SER A 218 30.13 24.83 -5.22
CA SER A 218 29.27 25.64 -4.32
C SER A 218 29.81 25.87 -2.90
N LEU A 219 31.02 25.37 -2.59
CA LEU A 219 31.73 25.65 -1.33
C LEU A 219 32.56 26.94 -1.42
N ALA A 220 31.93 28.06 -1.78
CA ALA A 220 32.53 29.37 -1.66
C ALA A 220 31.47 30.43 -1.31
N GLY A 221 31.36 30.71 0.00
CA GLY A 221 30.88 32.01 0.49
C GLY A 221 29.49 32.02 1.09
N LYS A 222 29.41 31.89 2.42
CA LYS A 222 29.23 33.05 3.34
C LYS A 222 28.97 32.52 4.75
N LEU A 223 30.04 32.43 5.53
CA LEU A 223 29.98 32.53 6.98
C LEU A 223 29.52 33.96 7.30
N HIS A 224 28.28 34.13 7.74
CA HIS A 224 27.92 35.27 8.57
C HIS A 224 27.68 34.76 9.99
N ASN A 225 28.46 35.34 10.88
CA ASN A 225 28.59 34.96 12.27
C ASN A 225 27.76 35.94 13.11
N LYS A 226 27.15 35.41 14.17
CA LYS A 226 26.52 36.08 15.34
C LYS A 226 25.08 36.57 15.10
N GLU A 227 24.13 36.27 15.99
CA GLU A 227 24.18 36.41 17.46
C GLU A 227 23.55 35.26 18.27
N PRO A 228 23.90 35.12 19.57
CA PRO A 228 23.48 34.00 20.40
C PRO A 228 22.03 34.14 20.87
N VAL A 229 21.27 33.06 20.71
CA VAL A 229 19.95 32.90 21.33
C VAL A 229 20.14 32.92 22.85
N LYS A 230 19.50 33.88 23.51
CA LYS A 230 19.43 33.98 24.97
C LYS A 230 18.81 32.71 25.52
N LYS A 231 19.44 32.16 26.57
CA LYS A 231 18.85 31.14 27.43
C LYS A 231 17.56 31.71 28.03
N GLU A 232 16.42 31.09 27.73
CA GLU A 232 15.22 31.33 28.52
C GLU A 232 15.47 30.77 29.93
N GLU A 233 15.40 31.67 30.89
CA GLU A 233 15.41 31.37 32.31
C GLU A 233 14.16 30.56 32.65
N THR A 234 14.38 29.50 33.42
CA THR A 234 13.33 28.73 34.07
C THR A 234 12.52 29.64 34.99
N HIS A 235 11.38 30.11 34.52
CA HIS A 235 10.36 30.68 35.40
C HIS A 235 9.71 29.55 36.20
N ALA A 236 9.90 29.59 37.52
CA ALA A 236 9.05 28.89 38.46
C ALA A 236 7.58 29.31 38.23
N PRO A 237 6.60 28.41 38.40
CA PRO A 237 5.20 28.74 38.12
C PRO A 237 4.69 29.73 39.17
N GLU A 238 4.53 30.99 38.75
CA GLU A 238 3.63 31.93 39.42
C GLU A 238 2.22 31.35 39.35
N ARG A 239 1.68 31.02 40.53
CA ARG A 239 0.28 30.61 40.70
C ARG A 239 -0.60 31.83 40.42
N LEU A 240 -0.97 32.00 39.16
CA LEU A 240 -2.16 32.76 38.79
C LEU A 240 -3.37 31.86 39.05
N ALA A 241 -4.25 32.31 39.94
CA ALA A 241 -5.53 31.70 40.19
C ALA A 241 -6.42 31.85 38.95
N GLY A 242 -6.23 30.98 37.96
CA GLY A 242 -7.22 30.69 36.93
C GLY A 242 -8.12 29.57 37.44
N GLU A 243 -9.43 29.78 37.39
CA GLU A 243 -10.43 28.74 37.69
C GLU A 243 -10.06 27.46 36.93
N ALA A 244 -9.91 26.35 37.65
CA ALA A 244 -9.63 25.06 37.03
C ALA A 244 -10.82 24.71 36.13
N LYS A 245 -10.63 24.81 34.80
CA LYS A 245 -11.63 24.40 33.80
C LYS A 245 -12.10 22.98 34.15
N SER A 246 -13.41 22.76 34.14
CA SER A 246 -13.97 21.43 34.31
C SER A 246 -13.46 20.50 33.21
N ASN A 247 -13.40 19.19 33.47
CA ASN A 247 -13.12 18.20 32.42
C ASN A 247 -14.09 18.35 31.24
N ASP A 248 -15.34 18.76 31.51
CA ASP A 248 -16.35 19.03 30.49
C ASP A 248 -16.00 20.25 29.64
N ASP A 249 -15.48 21.33 30.23
CA ASP A 249 -15.06 22.53 29.50
C ASP A 249 -13.87 22.24 28.57
N ILE A 250 -12.92 21.42 29.06
CA ILE A 250 -11.76 20.97 28.27
C ILE A 250 -12.24 20.10 27.10
N LEU A 251 -13.21 19.21 27.33
CA LEU A 251 -13.77 18.34 26.30
C LEU A 251 -14.54 19.16 25.23
N ILE A 252 -15.33 20.15 25.66
CA ILE A 252 -16.03 21.08 24.77
C ILE A 252 -15.04 21.87 23.91
N GLU A 253 -13.97 22.40 24.50
CA GLU A 253 -12.93 23.12 23.76
C GLU A 253 -12.22 22.19 22.76
N LYS A 254 -11.93 20.95 23.16
CA LYS A 254 -11.36 19.93 22.27
C LYS A 254 -12.27 19.65 21.07
N PHE A 255 -13.57 19.48 21.28
CA PHE A 255 -14.52 19.25 20.19
C PHE A 255 -14.68 20.45 19.27
N LYS A 256 -14.74 21.68 19.81
CA LYS A 256 -14.75 22.91 18.99
C LYS A 256 -13.52 23.01 18.10
N ASN A 257 -12.35 22.73 18.67
CA ASN A 257 -11.09 22.75 17.93
C ASN A 257 -11.05 21.66 16.86
N ALA A 258 -11.51 20.44 17.17
CA ALA A 258 -11.58 19.34 16.20
C ALA A 258 -12.57 19.65 15.06
N GLU A 259 -13.74 20.21 15.36
CA GLU A 259 -14.72 20.65 14.36
C GLU A 259 -14.15 21.76 13.46
N ALA A 260 -13.47 22.74 14.04
CA ALA A 260 -12.85 23.83 13.29
C ALA A 260 -11.68 23.37 12.40
N GLN A 261 -10.98 22.31 12.80
CA GLN A 261 -9.86 21.73 12.04
C GLN A 261 -10.31 20.70 11.00
N ALA A 262 -11.58 20.28 11.00
CA ALA A 262 -12.10 19.26 10.10
C ALA A 262 -12.07 19.73 8.63
N LYS A 263 -11.28 19.03 7.81
CA LYS A 263 -11.01 19.42 6.42
C LYS A 263 -12.13 18.94 5.51
N ASP A 264 -12.63 17.72 5.73
CA ASP A 264 -13.61 17.06 4.88
C ASP A 264 -14.79 16.42 5.67
N ALA A 265 -15.66 15.70 4.95
CA ALA A 265 -16.81 15.01 5.53
C ALA A 265 -16.39 13.89 6.49
N CYS A 266 -15.30 13.17 6.20
CA CYS A 266 -14.79 12.09 7.03
C CYS A 266 -14.36 12.63 8.41
N ASP A 267 -13.63 13.75 8.44
CA ASP A 267 -13.22 14.41 9.68
C ASP A 267 -14.43 14.88 10.50
N LEU A 268 -15.38 15.56 9.85
CA LEU A 268 -16.60 16.06 10.53
C LEU A 268 -17.45 14.90 11.08
N LYS A 269 -17.56 13.79 10.34
CA LYS A 269 -18.27 12.59 10.79
C LYS A 269 -17.64 12.03 12.07
N GLN A 270 -16.31 11.91 12.13
CA GLN A 270 -15.63 11.43 13.33
C GLN A 270 -15.87 12.36 14.54
N VAL A 271 -15.85 13.68 14.32
CA VAL A 271 -16.18 14.66 15.36
C VAL A 271 -17.61 14.47 15.85
N ALA A 272 -18.56 14.29 14.94
CA ALA A 272 -19.98 14.07 15.26
C ALA A 272 -20.22 12.74 15.99
N ASP A 273 -19.56 11.65 15.60
CA ASP A 273 -19.62 10.36 16.28
C ASP A 273 -19.13 10.51 17.73
N ASN A 274 -17.95 11.12 17.91
CA ASN A 274 -17.37 11.31 19.23
C ASN A 274 -18.25 12.23 20.12
N LEU A 275 -18.90 13.23 19.54
CA LEU A 275 -19.87 14.08 20.26
C LEU A 275 -21.10 13.27 20.70
N ALA A 276 -21.61 12.40 19.83
CA ALA A 276 -22.77 11.56 20.16
C ALA A 276 -22.42 10.51 21.22
N GLU A 277 -21.23 9.91 21.16
CA GLU A 277 -20.70 9.01 22.18
C GLU A 277 -20.49 9.72 23.52
N ALA A 278 -20.06 10.98 23.51
CA ALA A 278 -19.97 11.83 24.70
C ALA A 278 -21.34 12.27 25.25
N GLY A 279 -22.44 11.96 24.52
CA GLY A 279 -23.82 12.21 24.95
C GLY A 279 -24.46 13.49 24.40
N ASP A 280 -23.72 14.35 23.71
CA ASP A 280 -24.26 15.59 23.12
C ASP A 280 -24.82 15.33 21.71
N LYS A 281 -26.00 14.70 21.69
CA LYS A 281 -26.70 14.36 20.44
C LYS A 281 -27.16 15.58 19.64
N GLU A 282 -27.40 16.72 20.29
CA GLU A 282 -27.84 17.94 19.59
C GLU A 282 -26.70 18.58 18.82
N TRP A 283 -25.51 18.66 19.43
CA TRP A 283 -24.32 19.13 18.73
C TRP A 283 -23.90 18.14 17.66
N ALA A 284 -23.88 16.84 17.95
CA ALA A 284 -23.62 15.81 16.95
C ALA A 284 -24.54 15.95 15.73
N ARG A 285 -25.85 16.16 15.93
CA ARG A 285 -26.82 16.41 14.85
C ARG A 285 -26.44 17.63 13.98
N LYS A 286 -25.96 18.72 14.58
CA LYS A 286 -25.50 19.91 13.85
C LYS A 286 -24.23 19.60 13.04
N VAL A 287 -23.28 18.85 13.60
CA VAL A 287 -22.05 18.47 12.89
C VAL A 287 -22.37 17.49 11.76
N TYR A 288 -23.24 16.50 11.96
CA TYR A 288 -23.71 15.61 10.90
C TYR A 288 -24.38 16.34 9.73
N ARG A 289 -25.11 17.44 9.98
CA ARG A 289 -25.63 18.29 8.88
C ARG A 289 -24.51 18.94 8.09
N LYS A 290 -23.46 19.43 8.75
CA LYS A 290 -22.25 19.95 8.07
C LYS A 290 -21.52 18.86 7.30
N THR A 291 -21.47 17.64 7.85
CA THR A 291 -20.95 16.46 7.15
C THR A 291 -21.73 16.20 5.86
N GLU A 292 -23.06 16.25 5.91
CA GLU A 292 -23.94 16.07 4.75
C GLU A 292 -23.66 17.09 3.64
N GLU A 293 -23.42 18.35 4.01
CA GLU A 293 -23.07 19.43 3.08
C GLU A 293 -21.68 19.23 2.44
N LYS A 294 -20.73 18.65 3.18
CA LYS A 294 -19.36 18.38 2.69
C LYS A 294 -19.20 17.02 2.00
N ALA A 295 -20.17 16.12 2.12
CA ALA A 295 -20.09 14.78 1.54
C ALA A 295 -20.06 14.84 0.01
N GLN A 296 -19.12 14.11 -0.60
CA GLN A 296 -18.89 14.19 -2.05
C GLN A 296 -19.26 12.90 -2.78
N ASP A 297 -19.03 11.76 -2.15
CA ASP A 297 -19.16 10.44 -2.75
C ASP A 297 -20.16 9.54 -2.00
N SER A 298 -20.48 8.39 -2.59
CA SER A 298 -21.41 7.41 -2.02
C SER A 298 -20.99 6.93 -0.64
N LEU A 299 -19.69 6.82 -0.39
CA LEU A 299 -19.13 6.29 0.85
C LEU A 299 -19.33 7.28 2.00
N ASP A 300 -19.08 8.58 1.76
CA ASP A 300 -19.32 9.64 2.73
C ASP A 300 -20.80 9.66 3.17
N PHE A 301 -21.72 9.62 2.20
CA PHE A 301 -23.16 9.58 2.50
C PHE A 301 -23.56 8.28 3.22
N ASN A 302 -23.04 7.12 2.80
CA ASN A 302 -23.35 5.84 3.42
C ASN A 302 -22.96 5.81 4.91
N TRP A 303 -21.73 6.20 5.23
CA TRP A 303 -21.25 6.20 6.62
C TRP A 303 -21.90 7.29 7.47
N LEU A 304 -22.21 8.44 6.89
CA LEU A 304 -23.01 9.46 7.55
C LEU A 304 -24.41 8.92 7.92
N ALA A 305 -25.11 8.29 6.96
CA ALA A 305 -26.42 7.72 7.19
C ALA A 305 -26.39 6.63 8.28
N TYR A 306 -25.37 5.78 8.25
CA TYR A 306 -25.16 4.75 9.26
C TYR A 306 -25.02 5.38 10.66
N SER A 307 -24.13 6.37 10.81
CA SER A 307 -23.95 7.09 12.08
C SER A 307 -25.19 7.85 12.54
N VAL A 308 -25.94 8.48 11.63
CA VAL A 308 -27.21 9.14 11.96
C VAL A 308 -28.22 8.14 12.49
N SER A 309 -28.32 6.95 11.88
CA SER A 309 -29.19 5.89 12.38
C SER A 309 -28.74 5.36 13.73
N GLU A 310 -27.47 5.01 13.90
CA GLU A 310 -26.99 4.38 15.14
C GLU A 310 -26.91 5.37 16.31
N ALA A 311 -26.28 6.53 16.09
CA ALA A 311 -26.01 7.49 17.15
C ALA A 311 -27.26 8.31 17.54
N LEU A 312 -28.09 8.69 16.56
CA LEU A 312 -29.27 9.53 16.77
C LEU A 312 -30.59 8.76 16.74
N SER A 313 -30.60 7.50 16.31
CA SER A 313 -31.83 6.71 16.10
C SER A 313 -32.80 7.35 15.09
N ASP A 314 -32.30 8.22 14.21
CA ASP A 314 -33.10 8.97 13.23
C ASP A 314 -33.13 8.24 11.88
N LYS A 315 -33.97 7.21 11.81
CA LYS A 315 -34.09 6.35 10.63
C LYS A 315 -34.66 7.06 9.40
N ILE A 316 -35.43 8.13 9.59
CA ILE A 316 -36.02 8.90 8.49
C ILE A 316 -34.91 9.67 7.78
N TRP A 317 -34.13 10.45 8.55
CA TRP A 317 -33.03 11.21 7.99
C TRP A 317 -31.93 10.30 7.42
N ALA A 318 -31.60 9.19 8.11
CA ALA A 318 -30.68 8.19 7.56
C ALA A 318 -31.16 7.64 6.21
N GLY A 319 -32.47 7.37 6.05
CA GLY A 319 -33.07 6.93 4.79
C GLY A 319 -32.90 7.95 3.65
N GLU A 320 -33.08 9.24 3.92
CA GLU A 320 -32.86 10.31 2.94
C GLU A 320 -31.38 10.39 2.52
N ILE A 321 -30.45 10.25 3.47
CA ILE A 321 -29.02 10.26 3.17
C ILE A 321 -28.61 9.02 2.37
N TYR A 322 -29.14 7.83 2.69
CA TYR A 322 -28.88 6.61 1.91
C TYR A 322 -29.38 6.72 0.46
N GLN A 323 -30.45 7.49 0.19
CA GLN A 323 -30.87 7.76 -1.19
C GLN A 323 -29.82 8.57 -1.94
N LYS A 324 -29.25 9.60 -1.31
CA LYS A 324 -28.11 10.36 -1.86
C LYS A 324 -26.90 9.47 -2.10
N ALA A 325 -26.63 8.52 -1.20
CA ALA A 325 -25.58 7.52 -1.38
C ALA A 325 -25.85 6.62 -2.60
N GLU A 326 -27.08 6.16 -2.82
CA GLU A 326 -27.46 5.35 -4.00
C GLU A 326 -27.28 6.11 -5.32
N GLU A 327 -27.62 7.40 -5.33
CA GLU A 327 -27.45 8.28 -6.50
C GLU A 327 -25.98 8.49 -6.87
N LYS A 328 -25.10 8.48 -5.87
CA LYS A 328 -23.65 8.66 -6.02
C LYS A 328 -22.86 7.36 -6.17
N ALA A 329 -23.51 6.20 -6.08
CA ALA A 329 -22.84 4.91 -6.15
C ALA A 329 -22.39 4.58 -7.58
N GLU A 330 -21.09 4.37 -7.78
CA GLU A 330 -20.49 4.15 -9.09
C GLU A 330 -19.94 2.72 -9.27
N THR A 331 -19.67 2.01 -8.18
CA THR A 331 -19.07 0.67 -8.21
C THR A 331 -19.95 -0.39 -7.57
N SER A 332 -19.67 -1.66 -7.90
CA SER A 332 -20.31 -2.80 -7.24
C SER A 332 -20.07 -2.77 -5.73
N LEU A 333 -18.85 -2.41 -5.32
CA LEU A 333 -18.49 -2.21 -3.90
C LEU A 333 -19.34 -1.14 -3.18
N ASP A 334 -19.59 0.02 -3.81
CA ASP A 334 -20.42 1.08 -3.20
C ASP A 334 -21.82 0.57 -2.91
N LEU A 335 -22.41 -0.10 -3.90
CA LEU A 335 -23.75 -0.67 -3.81
C LEU A 335 -23.82 -1.79 -2.78
N ASN A 336 -22.76 -2.60 -2.66
CA ASN A 336 -22.68 -3.66 -1.66
C ASN A 336 -22.64 -3.11 -0.23
N TRP A 337 -21.76 -2.15 0.05
CA TRP A 337 -21.67 -1.50 1.37
C TRP A 337 -22.95 -0.73 1.72
N LEU A 338 -23.54 -0.05 0.75
CA LEU A 338 -24.81 0.64 0.93
C LEU A 338 -25.95 -0.33 1.29
N ALA A 339 -26.06 -1.44 0.55
CA ALA A 339 -27.07 -2.46 0.82
C ALA A 339 -26.92 -3.07 2.22
N TYR A 340 -25.68 -3.38 2.62
CA TYR A 340 -25.37 -3.88 3.95
C TYR A 340 -25.78 -2.87 5.04
N SER A 341 -25.38 -1.61 4.88
CA SER A 341 -25.69 -0.54 5.84
C SER A 341 -27.19 -0.33 6.00
N ILE A 342 -27.95 -0.33 4.91
CA ILE A 342 -29.42 -0.25 4.92
C ILE A 342 -30.06 -1.47 5.59
N SER A 343 -29.50 -2.66 5.38
CA SER A 343 -29.99 -3.88 6.02
C SER A 343 -29.85 -3.81 7.53
N GLU A 344 -28.67 -3.43 8.02
CA GLU A 344 -28.38 -3.37 9.45
C GLU A 344 -29.19 -2.26 10.15
N THR A 345 -29.23 -1.07 9.56
CA THR A 345 -29.78 0.12 10.24
C THR A 345 -31.29 0.29 10.05
N LEU A 346 -31.77 0.12 8.81
CA LEU A 346 -33.18 0.34 8.46
C LEU A 346 -33.97 -0.97 8.38
N SER A 347 -33.31 -2.12 8.30
CA SER A 347 -33.94 -3.42 8.09
C SER A 347 -34.85 -3.48 6.85
N ASN A 348 -34.57 -2.63 5.84
CA ASN A 348 -35.35 -2.57 4.61
C ASN A 348 -34.89 -3.65 3.61
N ARG A 349 -35.40 -4.86 3.79
CA ARG A 349 -35.02 -6.04 3.01
C ARG A 349 -35.29 -5.89 1.50
N GLU A 350 -36.31 -5.16 1.08
CA GLU A 350 -36.62 -4.97 -0.34
C GLU A 350 -35.59 -4.07 -1.02
N TRP A 351 -35.26 -2.95 -0.37
CA TRP A 351 -34.26 -2.01 -0.89
C TRP A 351 -32.86 -2.64 -0.92
N THR A 352 -32.45 -3.30 0.17
CA THR A 352 -31.20 -4.07 0.22
C THR A 352 -31.13 -5.09 -0.93
N ARG A 353 -32.22 -5.83 -1.20
CA ARG A 353 -32.24 -6.81 -2.29
C ARG A 353 -32.10 -6.16 -3.68
N LYS A 354 -32.72 -4.99 -3.88
CA LYS A 354 -32.58 -4.21 -5.12
C LYS A 354 -31.13 -3.78 -5.33
N LEU A 355 -30.47 -3.28 -4.27
CA LEU A 355 -29.10 -2.81 -4.33
C LEU A 355 -28.09 -3.94 -4.58
N PHE A 356 -28.19 -5.08 -3.90
CA PHE A 356 -27.32 -6.23 -4.21
C PHE A 356 -27.50 -6.73 -5.64
N LYS A 357 -28.73 -6.73 -6.19
CA LYS A 357 -28.93 -7.05 -7.61
C LYS A 357 -28.29 -6.00 -8.52
N LYS A 358 -28.31 -4.72 -8.15
CA LYS A 358 -27.63 -3.66 -8.91
C LYS A 358 -26.11 -3.87 -8.85
N ALA A 359 -25.56 -4.21 -7.68
CA ALA A 359 -24.16 -4.54 -7.48
C ALA A 359 -23.74 -5.75 -8.32
N GLU A 360 -24.55 -6.81 -8.35
CA GLU A 360 -24.31 -8.02 -9.16
C GLU A 360 -24.22 -7.69 -10.65
N ASN A 361 -24.97 -6.72 -11.15
CA ASN A 361 -24.98 -6.32 -12.56
C ASN A 361 -23.96 -5.22 -12.91
N THR A 362 -23.29 -4.65 -11.91
CA THR A 362 -22.28 -3.62 -12.11
C THR A 362 -20.91 -4.29 -12.30
N PRO A 363 -20.09 -3.89 -13.28
CA PRO A 363 -18.73 -4.40 -13.42
C PRO A 363 -17.95 -4.22 -12.10
N GLY A 364 -17.25 -5.28 -11.70
CA GLY A 364 -16.41 -5.33 -10.51
C GLY A 364 -15.39 -6.43 -10.67
N ASN A 365 -14.31 -6.37 -9.89
CA ASN A 365 -13.33 -7.45 -9.86
C ASN A 365 -13.87 -8.68 -9.11
N ILE A 366 -13.15 -9.81 -9.23
CA ILE A 366 -13.54 -11.09 -8.61
C ILE A 366 -13.69 -10.99 -7.09
N ARG A 367 -12.90 -10.13 -6.44
CA ARG A 367 -13.00 -9.86 -5.01
C ARG A 367 -14.34 -9.21 -4.66
N GLU A 368 -14.76 -8.18 -5.40
CA GLU A 368 -16.05 -7.51 -5.20
C GLU A 368 -17.22 -8.48 -5.35
N LEU A 369 -17.16 -9.40 -6.32
CA LEU A 369 -18.17 -10.46 -6.46
C LEU A 369 -18.17 -11.44 -5.28
N CYS A 370 -17.00 -11.82 -4.76
CA CYS A 370 -16.90 -12.67 -3.57
C CYS A 370 -17.47 -11.96 -2.33
N ASP A 371 -17.11 -10.69 -2.12
CA ASP A 371 -17.60 -9.86 -1.01
C ASP A 371 -19.13 -9.66 -1.12
N LEU A 372 -19.66 -9.51 -2.33
CA LEU A 372 -21.11 -9.45 -2.58
C LEU A 372 -21.80 -10.78 -2.26
N ALA A 373 -21.23 -11.92 -2.69
CA ALA A 373 -21.78 -13.23 -2.39
C ALA A 373 -21.86 -13.48 -0.87
N ASP A 374 -20.82 -13.09 -0.14
CA ASP A 374 -20.77 -13.16 1.31
C ASP A 374 -21.84 -12.27 1.95
N SER A 375 -21.93 -11.01 1.50
CA SER A 375 -22.92 -10.05 2.01
C SER A 375 -24.35 -10.53 1.79
N VAL A 376 -24.65 -11.12 0.62
CA VAL A 376 -25.95 -11.74 0.32
C VAL A 376 -26.23 -12.92 1.23
N ALA A 377 -25.25 -13.79 1.46
CA ALA A 377 -25.39 -14.95 2.33
C ALA A 377 -25.65 -14.55 3.79
N GLU A 378 -24.87 -13.59 4.30
CA GLU A 378 -24.98 -13.10 5.68
C GLU A 378 -26.31 -12.35 5.89
N THR A 379 -26.72 -11.51 4.94
CA THR A 379 -27.93 -10.67 5.07
C THR A 379 -29.24 -11.44 4.87
N PHE A 380 -29.29 -12.32 3.86
CA PHE A 380 -30.54 -12.99 3.46
C PHE A 380 -30.60 -14.47 3.85
N GLY A 381 -29.48 -15.09 4.21
CA GLY A 381 -29.38 -16.56 4.32
C GLY A 381 -29.61 -17.26 2.97
N ASP A 382 -29.61 -16.52 1.87
CA ASP A 382 -29.94 -17.03 0.52
C ASP A 382 -28.70 -17.67 -0.11
N ARG A 383 -28.38 -18.89 0.38
CA ARG A 383 -27.23 -19.65 -0.11
C ARG A 383 -27.31 -19.89 -1.62
N LYS A 384 -28.51 -20.04 -2.20
CA LYS A 384 -28.66 -20.25 -3.65
C LYS A 384 -28.22 -19.04 -4.44
N TRP A 385 -28.53 -17.83 -3.98
CA TRP A 385 -28.07 -16.61 -4.63
C TRP A 385 -26.57 -16.41 -4.49
N ALA A 386 -26.02 -16.59 -3.30
CA ALA A 386 -24.58 -16.51 -3.09
C ALA A 386 -23.80 -17.48 -4.01
N LEU A 387 -24.29 -18.72 -4.17
CA LEU A 387 -23.70 -19.70 -5.09
C LEU A 387 -23.70 -19.22 -6.55
N ARG A 388 -24.77 -18.59 -7.03
CA ARG A 388 -24.81 -18.03 -8.40
C ARG A 388 -23.80 -16.91 -8.60
N ILE A 389 -23.59 -16.08 -7.57
CA ILE A 389 -22.60 -14.99 -7.65
C ILE A 389 -21.18 -15.59 -7.71
N TYR A 390 -20.90 -16.64 -6.93
CA TYR A 390 -19.63 -17.38 -7.04
C TYR A 390 -19.44 -18.05 -8.41
N GLU A 391 -20.50 -18.62 -9.00
CA GLU A 391 -20.46 -19.17 -10.36
C GLU A 391 -20.18 -18.08 -11.40
N LYS A 392 -20.78 -16.90 -11.25
CA LYS A 392 -20.51 -15.73 -12.09
C LYS A 392 -19.05 -15.31 -11.95
N ALA A 393 -18.53 -15.18 -10.73
CA ALA A 393 -17.13 -14.87 -10.48
C ALA A 393 -16.17 -15.90 -11.14
N GLU A 394 -16.52 -17.19 -11.10
CA GLU A 394 -15.75 -18.24 -11.80
C GLU A 394 -15.75 -18.07 -13.33
N SER A 395 -16.83 -17.53 -13.90
CA SER A 395 -16.96 -17.29 -15.34
C SER A 395 -16.25 -16.03 -15.83
N GLU A 396 -16.11 -15.02 -14.96
CA GLU A 396 -15.47 -13.75 -15.27
C GLU A 396 -13.96 -13.75 -14.99
N ALA A 397 -13.49 -14.64 -14.11
CA ALA A 397 -12.06 -14.76 -13.80
C ALA A 397 -11.23 -15.18 -15.03
N GLN A 398 -10.11 -14.51 -15.24
CA GLN A 398 -9.21 -14.73 -16.39
C GLN A 398 -7.78 -15.04 -15.95
N GLU A 399 -7.36 -14.47 -14.82
CA GLU A 399 -5.97 -14.48 -14.34
C GLU A 399 -5.75 -15.48 -13.19
N HIS A 400 -4.50 -15.93 -13.03
CA HIS A 400 -4.11 -16.84 -11.95
C HIS A 400 -4.51 -16.32 -10.55
N ALA A 401 -4.26 -15.04 -10.28
CA ALA A 401 -4.52 -14.43 -8.97
C ALA A 401 -6.03 -14.40 -8.65
N GLU A 402 -6.85 -14.12 -9.65
CA GLU A 402 -8.31 -14.10 -9.54
C GLU A 402 -8.87 -15.48 -9.21
N PHE A 403 -8.41 -16.53 -9.90
CA PHE A 403 -8.80 -17.90 -9.59
C PHE A 403 -8.33 -18.33 -8.19
N LEU A 404 -7.14 -17.93 -7.75
CA LEU A 404 -6.69 -18.21 -6.38
C LEU A 404 -7.57 -17.53 -5.33
N GLU A 405 -7.91 -16.26 -5.52
CA GLU A 405 -8.76 -15.50 -4.59
C GLU A 405 -10.16 -16.11 -4.51
N LEU A 406 -10.74 -16.45 -5.66
CA LEU A 406 -12.05 -17.12 -5.74
C LEU A 406 -12.03 -18.48 -5.01
N ALA A 407 -11.03 -19.31 -5.27
CA ALA A 407 -10.91 -20.62 -4.63
C ALA A 407 -10.73 -20.49 -3.11
N ASP A 408 -9.93 -19.52 -2.67
CA ASP A 408 -9.74 -19.20 -1.25
C ASP A 408 -11.07 -18.79 -0.59
N SER A 409 -11.88 -17.95 -1.27
CA SER A 409 -13.19 -17.52 -0.77
C SER A 409 -14.19 -18.67 -0.70
N ILE A 410 -14.30 -19.48 -1.77
CA ILE A 410 -15.16 -20.67 -1.81
C ILE A 410 -14.83 -21.61 -0.65
N LEU A 411 -13.55 -21.85 -0.40
CA LEU A 411 -13.15 -22.74 0.69
C LEU A 411 -13.47 -22.13 2.07
N LYS A 412 -13.15 -20.85 2.28
CA LYS A 412 -13.37 -20.17 3.55
C LYS A 412 -14.86 -20.05 3.90
N ARG A 413 -15.71 -19.79 2.90
CA ARG A 413 -17.11 -19.40 3.11
C ARG A 413 -18.10 -20.54 2.87
N LEU A 414 -17.86 -21.36 1.86
CA LEU A 414 -18.75 -22.47 1.51
C LEU A 414 -18.26 -23.81 2.09
N GLY A 415 -16.96 -23.93 2.41
CA GLY A 415 -16.33 -25.19 2.82
C GLY A 415 -16.26 -26.24 1.70
N ASP A 416 -16.57 -25.85 0.44
CA ASP A 416 -16.62 -26.77 -0.68
C ASP A 416 -15.22 -27.02 -1.26
N LYS A 417 -14.55 -28.03 -0.68
CA LYS A 417 -13.21 -28.47 -1.12
C LYS A 417 -13.18 -28.94 -2.57
N LYS A 418 -14.27 -29.53 -3.09
CA LYS A 418 -14.29 -30.07 -4.46
C LYS A 418 -14.35 -28.94 -5.48
N TRP A 419 -15.19 -27.94 -5.22
CA TRP A 419 -15.24 -26.75 -6.06
C TRP A 419 -13.93 -25.96 -5.95
N ALA A 420 -13.44 -25.67 -4.74
CA ALA A 420 -12.16 -24.98 -4.57
C ALA A 420 -11.02 -25.68 -5.33
N ALA A 421 -10.94 -27.02 -5.29
CA ALA A 421 -9.99 -27.80 -6.07
C ALA A 421 -10.13 -27.58 -7.58
N ARG A 422 -11.35 -27.55 -8.13
CA ARG A 422 -11.57 -27.24 -9.55
C ARG A 422 -11.10 -25.84 -9.91
N VAL A 423 -11.35 -24.84 -9.07
CA VAL A 423 -10.94 -23.45 -9.33
C VAL A 423 -9.42 -23.31 -9.20
N TYR A 424 -8.79 -23.95 -8.21
CA TYR A 424 -7.33 -24.03 -8.12
C TYR A 424 -6.70 -24.67 -9.35
N LYS A 425 -7.38 -25.61 -10.00
CA LYS A 425 -6.89 -26.19 -11.25
C LYS A 425 -6.86 -25.16 -12.38
N LYS A 426 -7.90 -24.33 -12.49
CA LYS A 426 -7.90 -23.19 -13.42
C LYS A 426 -6.78 -22.19 -13.10
N ALA A 427 -6.52 -21.93 -11.82
CA ALA A 427 -5.38 -21.11 -11.40
C ALA A 427 -4.03 -21.72 -11.84
N GLU A 428 -3.86 -23.04 -11.74
CA GLU A 428 -2.68 -23.76 -12.22
C GLU A 428 -2.50 -23.57 -13.73
N ASP A 429 -3.58 -23.72 -14.50
CA ASP A 429 -3.54 -23.63 -15.96
C ASP A 429 -3.24 -22.21 -16.46
N LYS A 430 -3.50 -21.19 -15.63
CA LYS A 430 -3.20 -19.77 -15.89
C LYS A 430 -1.88 -19.28 -15.30
N ALA A 431 -1.14 -20.14 -14.60
CA ALA A 431 0.12 -19.75 -13.99
C ALA A 431 1.21 -19.59 -15.06
N GLU A 432 1.90 -18.43 -15.07
CA GLU A 432 2.93 -18.17 -16.08
C GLU A 432 4.36 -18.23 -15.51
N ASP A 433 4.52 -18.20 -14.19
CA ASP A 433 5.83 -18.22 -13.53
C ASP A 433 5.87 -19.08 -12.27
N SER A 434 7.09 -19.29 -11.76
CA SER A 434 7.34 -20.05 -10.53
C SER A 434 6.63 -19.44 -9.32
N SER A 435 6.46 -18.12 -9.26
CA SER A 435 5.77 -17.45 -8.16
C SER A 435 4.30 -17.84 -8.10
N ASP A 436 3.61 -17.89 -9.23
CA ASP A 436 2.21 -18.32 -9.31
C ASP A 436 2.04 -19.75 -8.83
N LEU A 437 2.83 -20.67 -9.39
CA LEU A 437 2.74 -22.08 -9.02
C LEU A 437 3.09 -22.30 -7.55
N HIS A 438 4.09 -21.57 -7.04
CA HIS A 438 4.36 -21.55 -5.61
C HIS A 438 3.11 -21.06 -4.84
N SER A 439 2.49 -19.96 -5.25
CA SER A 439 1.27 -19.40 -4.64
C SER A 439 0.21 -20.47 -4.40
N LEU A 440 -0.07 -21.21 -5.47
CA LEU A 440 -1.00 -22.34 -5.51
C LEU A 440 -0.56 -23.48 -4.59
N VAL A 441 0.72 -23.85 -4.60
CA VAL A 441 1.26 -24.94 -3.77
C VAL A 441 0.96 -24.76 -2.28
N GLU A 442 1.15 -23.57 -1.71
CA GLU A 442 0.79 -23.36 -0.30
C GLU A 442 -0.71 -23.52 -0.07
N CYS A 443 -1.55 -23.07 -1.01
CA CYS A 443 -2.99 -23.28 -0.89
C CYS A 443 -3.34 -24.78 -0.94
N LEU A 444 -2.70 -25.55 -1.82
CA LEU A 444 -2.88 -27.00 -1.89
C LEU A 444 -2.41 -27.71 -0.62
N CYS A 445 -1.25 -27.32 -0.08
CA CYS A 445 -0.67 -27.85 1.16
C CYS A 445 -1.54 -27.53 2.37
N ASP A 446 -1.72 -26.23 2.64
CA ASP A 446 -2.27 -25.73 3.90
C ASP A 446 -3.79 -25.94 3.97
N LYS A 447 -4.46 -25.95 2.83
CA LYS A 447 -5.93 -25.87 2.78
C LYS A 447 -6.61 -27.13 2.25
N LEU A 448 -6.07 -27.74 1.18
CA LEU A 448 -6.63 -28.98 0.63
C LEU A 448 -5.99 -30.24 1.21
N GLY A 449 -4.72 -30.18 1.62
CA GLY A 449 -3.96 -31.34 2.09
C GLY A 449 -3.65 -32.35 0.98
N ASP A 450 -3.76 -31.97 -0.30
CA ASP A 450 -3.47 -32.85 -1.44
C ASP A 450 -1.96 -32.86 -1.71
N LEU A 451 -1.27 -33.80 -1.04
CA LEU A 451 0.19 -33.94 -1.13
C LEU A 451 0.66 -34.40 -2.51
N GLU A 452 -0.13 -35.17 -3.26
CA GLU A 452 0.27 -35.66 -4.57
C GLU A 452 0.22 -34.53 -5.61
N TRP A 453 -0.87 -33.78 -5.64
CA TRP A 453 -1.00 -32.63 -6.53
C TRP A 453 0.01 -31.54 -6.17
N THR A 454 0.17 -31.27 -4.87
CA THR A 454 1.23 -30.39 -4.35
C THR A 454 2.60 -30.73 -4.96
N ARG A 455 3.03 -32.00 -4.92
CA ARG A 455 4.33 -32.42 -5.47
C ARG A 455 4.43 -32.16 -6.98
N LYS A 456 3.36 -32.41 -7.74
CA LYS A 456 3.33 -32.15 -9.19
C LYS A 456 3.50 -30.66 -9.50
N VAL A 457 2.77 -29.80 -8.76
CA VAL A 457 2.86 -28.35 -8.95
C VAL A 457 4.23 -27.81 -8.50
N TYR A 458 4.81 -28.36 -7.43
CA TYR A 458 6.19 -28.05 -7.03
C TYR A 458 7.20 -28.33 -8.13
N SER A 459 7.16 -29.51 -8.76
CA SER A 459 8.08 -29.82 -9.86
C SER A 459 7.91 -28.88 -11.05
N LYS A 460 6.67 -28.43 -11.34
CA LYS A 460 6.44 -27.39 -12.36
C LYS A 460 7.02 -26.04 -11.94
N ALA A 461 6.86 -25.65 -10.68
CA ALA A 461 7.40 -24.40 -10.14
C ALA A 461 8.92 -24.38 -10.15
N GLU A 462 9.57 -25.50 -9.80
CA GLU A 462 11.03 -25.70 -9.88
C GLU A 462 11.53 -25.49 -11.32
N ASN A 463 10.84 -26.04 -12.32
CA ASN A 463 11.22 -25.87 -13.73
C ASN A 463 11.06 -24.43 -14.26
N LEU A 464 10.19 -23.63 -13.64
CA LEU A 464 9.97 -22.23 -14.02
C LEU A 464 10.77 -21.24 -13.17
N ALA A 465 11.47 -21.70 -12.14
CA ALA A 465 12.28 -20.85 -11.28
C ALA A 465 13.49 -20.32 -12.06
N LYS A 466 13.77 -19.02 -11.93
CA LYS A 466 14.84 -18.34 -12.69
C LYS A 466 15.93 -17.75 -11.82
N ASP A 467 15.60 -17.40 -10.58
CA ASP A 467 16.52 -16.72 -9.68
C ASP A 467 16.59 -17.36 -8.30
N SER A 468 17.56 -16.92 -7.50
CA SER A 468 17.77 -17.44 -6.15
C SER A 468 16.55 -17.31 -5.24
N ASN A 469 15.79 -16.22 -5.37
CA ASN A 469 14.63 -15.97 -4.53
C ASN A 469 13.46 -16.90 -4.89
N ASP A 470 13.30 -17.26 -6.19
CA ASP A 470 12.35 -18.30 -6.62
C ASP A 470 12.65 -19.64 -5.93
N PHE A 471 13.91 -20.08 -5.99
CA PHE A 471 14.33 -21.34 -5.38
C PHE A 471 14.23 -21.32 -3.84
N CYS A 472 14.64 -20.22 -3.19
CA CYS A 472 14.47 -20.03 -1.75
C CYS A 472 13.00 -20.18 -1.35
N GLY A 473 12.09 -19.47 -2.04
CA GLY A 473 10.66 -19.51 -1.71
C GLY A 473 10.09 -20.94 -1.80
N LEU A 474 10.46 -21.70 -2.83
CA LEU A 474 10.04 -23.11 -2.95
C LEU A 474 10.62 -23.98 -1.83
N ALA A 475 11.90 -23.78 -1.48
CA ALA A 475 12.57 -24.52 -0.42
C ALA A 475 11.96 -24.26 0.96
N GLU A 476 11.64 -23.00 1.28
CA GLU A 476 10.95 -22.59 2.52
C GLU A 476 9.62 -23.32 2.69
N SER A 477 8.84 -23.39 1.61
CA SER A 477 7.53 -24.03 1.65
C SER A 477 7.64 -25.55 1.81
N LEU A 478 8.68 -26.18 1.25
CA LEU A 478 8.97 -27.59 1.51
C LEU A 478 9.43 -27.84 2.95
N CYS A 479 10.18 -26.92 3.56
CA CYS A 479 10.62 -27.01 4.95
C CYS A 479 9.46 -27.05 5.96
N LYS A 480 8.28 -26.51 5.62
CA LYS A 480 7.07 -26.60 6.46
C LYS A 480 6.58 -28.05 6.63
N ASN A 481 6.96 -28.97 5.74
CA ASN A 481 6.61 -30.38 5.83
C ASN A 481 7.88 -31.24 6.05
N PRO A 482 8.05 -31.89 7.22
CA PRO A 482 9.29 -32.57 7.58
C PRO A 482 9.70 -33.70 6.63
N GLY A 483 8.74 -34.27 5.88
CA GLY A 483 9.00 -35.32 4.88
C GLY A 483 9.75 -34.86 3.63
N ASN A 484 9.96 -33.55 3.42
CA ASN A 484 10.58 -33.00 2.21
C ASN A 484 11.91 -32.28 2.46
N LYS A 485 12.54 -32.49 3.63
CA LYS A 485 13.76 -31.76 4.02
C LYS A 485 14.91 -31.93 3.02
N GLU A 486 15.11 -33.13 2.47
CA GLU A 486 16.15 -33.38 1.46
C GLU A 486 15.91 -32.62 0.15
N TRP A 487 14.65 -32.50 -0.27
CA TRP A 487 14.29 -31.74 -1.46
C TRP A 487 14.47 -30.24 -1.23
N ALA A 488 14.09 -29.73 -0.04
CA ALA A 488 14.36 -28.35 0.33
C ALA A 488 15.87 -28.03 0.27
N VAL A 489 16.71 -28.92 0.80
CA VAL A 489 18.19 -28.78 0.72
C VAL A 489 18.67 -28.72 -0.73
N LYS A 490 18.13 -29.54 -1.63
CA LYS A 490 18.46 -29.49 -3.06
C LYS A 490 18.13 -28.12 -3.67
N LEU A 491 16.93 -27.59 -3.38
CA LEU A 491 16.51 -26.29 -3.89
C LEU A 491 17.37 -25.14 -3.33
N TYR A 492 17.78 -25.19 -2.06
CA TYR A 492 18.71 -24.19 -1.52
C TYR A 492 20.09 -24.23 -2.18
N LYS A 493 20.57 -25.40 -2.61
CA LYS A 493 21.83 -25.49 -3.38
C LYS A 493 21.69 -24.84 -4.75
N GLU A 494 20.53 -25.01 -5.40
CA GLU A 494 20.25 -24.31 -6.66
C GLU A 494 20.11 -22.80 -6.43
N ALA A 495 19.44 -22.40 -5.36
CA ALA A 495 19.34 -20.99 -4.95
C ALA A 495 20.72 -20.36 -4.72
N GLU A 496 21.65 -21.09 -4.09
CA GLU A 496 23.04 -20.68 -3.92
C GLU A 496 23.72 -20.48 -5.28
N ALA A 497 23.63 -21.46 -6.19
CA ALA A 497 24.24 -21.39 -7.51
C ALA A 497 23.75 -20.16 -8.30
N GLN A 498 22.46 -19.85 -8.23
CA GLN A 498 21.91 -18.64 -8.86
C GLN A 498 22.38 -17.36 -8.15
N ALA A 499 22.44 -17.35 -6.83
CA ALA A 499 22.88 -16.19 -6.04
C ALA A 499 24.37 -15.87 -6.22
N GLU A 500 25.21 -16.84 -6.59
CA GLU A 500 26.64 -16.60 -6.87
C GLU A 500 26.86 -15.60 -8.01
N THR A 501 25.93 -15.52 -8.96
CA THR A 501 25.95 -14.48 -10.02
C THR A 501 25.24 -13.19 -9.61
N GLY A 502 24.43 -13.24 -8.55
CA GLY A 502 23.59 -12.15 -8.03
C GLY A 502 24.31 -11.14 -7.13
N ASN A 503 23.52 -10.31 -6.44
CA ASN A 503 23.99 -9.25 -5.55
C ASN A 503 24.10 -9.70 -4.08
N SER A 504 24.67 -8.85 -3.22
CA SER A 504 24.83 -9.12 -1.78
C SER A 504 23.49 -9.40 -1.08
N GLY A 505 22.41 -8.72 -1.50
CA GLY A 505 21.08 -8.89 -0.94
C GLY A 505 20.48 -10.28 -1.19
N ASP A 506 20.64 -10.83 -2.39
CA ASP A 506 20.14 -12.18 -2.71
C ASP A 506 20.85 -13.25 -1.87
N LEU A 507 22.17 -13.14 -1.72
CA LEU A 507 22.96 -14.02 -0.84
C LEU A 507 22.53 -13.88 0.63
N ARG A 508 22.30 -12.64 1.09
CA ARG A 508 21.79 -12.40 2.45
C ARG A 508 20.43 -13.04 2.66
N ASN A 509 19.49 -12.88 1.73
CA ASN A 509 18.16 -13.48 1.82
C ASN A 509 18.23 -15.01 1.88
N LEU A 510 19.09 -15.63 1.05
CA LEU A 510 19.36 -17.07 1.08
C LEU A 510 19.91 -17.51 2.45
N ALA A 511 20.88 -16.78 2.99
CA ALA A 511 21.47 -17.09 4.29
C ALA A 511 20.47 -16.95 5.44
N ASP A 512 19.65 -15.90 5.43
CA ASP A 512 18.55 -15.69 6.39
C ASP A 512 17.58 -16.87 6.33
N SER A 513 17.17 -17.27 5.12
CA SER A 513 16.26 -18.38 4.89
C SER A 513 16.80 -19.73 5.36
N LEU A 514 18.11 -20.00 5.13
CA LEU A 514 18.80 -21.19 5.64
C LEU A 514 18.80 -21.23 7.17
N CYS A 515 19.04 -20.10 7.83
CA CYS A 515 19.00 -19.98 9.30
C CYS A 515 17.59 -20.28 9.83
N GLU A 516 16.57 -19.62 9.27
CA GLU A 516 15.18 -19.74 9.73
C GLU A 516 14.61 -21.15 9.52
N ASN A 517 14.88 -21.78 8.37
CA ASN A 517 14.12 -22.96 7.93
C ASN A 517 14.88 -24.29 8.01
N ILE A 518 16.21 -24.28 7.82
CA ILE A 518 17.03 -25.50 7.90
C ILE A 518 17.79 -25.57 9.22
N GLY A 519 18.18 -24.42 9.77
CA GLY A 519 19.02 -24.33 10.97
C GLY A 519 20.48 -24.70 10.73
N ASP A 520 20.93 -24.78 9.47
CA ASP A 520 22.35 -25.02 9.13
C ASP A 520 23.13 -23.71 9.20
N LEU A 521 23.55 -23.38 10.43
CA LEU A 521 24.28 -22.15 10.72
C LEU A 521 25.66 -22.11 10.03
N GLU A 522 26.29 -23.25 9.78
CA GLU A 522 27.60 -23.30 9.12
C GLU A 522 27.49 -22.99 7.63
N TRP A 523 26.44 -23.50 6.98
CA TRP A 523 26.15 -23.14 5.60
C TRP A 523 25.78 -21.66 5.49
N ALA A 524 24.86 -21.18 6.34
CA ALA A 524 24.46 -19.78 6.34
C ALA A 524 25.65 -18.82 6.56
N LYS A 525 26.57 -19.15 7.48
CA LYS A 525 27.82 -18.38 7.67
C LYS A 525 28.62 -18.24 6.38
N LYS A 526 28.80 -19.32 5.60
CA LYS A 526 29.53 -19.25 4.33
C LYS A 526 28.83 -18.33 3.33
N ILE A 527 27.51 -18.37 3.26
CA ILE A 527 26.74 -17.50 2.37
C ILE A 527 26.84 -16.03 2.83
N TYR A 528 26.77 -15.74 4.13
CA TYR A 528 26.99 -14.40 4.65
C TYR A 528 28.39 -13.86 4.34
N GLN A 529 29.42 -14.70 4.33
CA GLN A 529 30.77 -14.29 3.88
C GLN A 529 30.76 -13.86 2.42
N LYS A 530 30.16 -14.65 1.53
CA LYS A 530 29.98 -14.28 0.11
C LYS A 530 29.18 -12.98 -0.03
N ALA A 531 28.14 -12.80 0.80
CA ALA A 531 27.35 -11.56 0.83
C ALA A 531 28.19 -10.35 1.25
N GLU A 532 29.06 -10.50 2.26
CA GLU A 532 29.99 -9.47 2.73
C GLU A 532 30.97 -9.03 1.63
N GLU A 533 31.51 -9.99 0.88
CA GLU A 533 32.45 -9.75 -0.21
C GLU A 533 31.81 -8.96 -1.35
N LYS A 534 30.52 -9.20 -1.62
CA LYS A 534 29.76 -8.51 -2.66
C LYS A 534 29.14 -7.19 -2.21
N ALA A 535 29.05 -6.93 -0.91
CA ALA A 535 28.45 -5.71 -0.38
C ALA A 535 29.29 -4.47 -0.76
N LYS A 536 28.62 -3.39 -1.19
CA LYS A 536 29.25 -2.15 -1.65
C LYS A 536 28.71 -0.92 -0.94
N THR A 537 27.47 -0.97 -0.49
CA THR A 537 26.73 0.17 0.08
C THR A 537 26.65 0.10 1.61
N PHE A 538 26.39 1.24 2.25
CA PHE A 538 26.12 1.33 3.68
C PHE A 538 25.03 0.32 4.13
N TYR A 539 23.93 0.23 3.38
CA TYR A 539 22.78 -0.60 3.74
C TYR A 539 23.07 -2.09 3.60
N GLU A 540 23.78 -2.52 2.56
CA GLU A 540 24.19 -3.91 2.41
C GLU A 540 25.06 -4.36 3.60
N PHE A 541 26.01 -3.53 4.04
CA PHE A 541 26.81 -3.84 5.23
C PHE A 541 25.98 -3.77 6.52
N ARG A 542 25.15 -2.74 6.72
CA ARG A 542 24.33 -2.61 7.93
C ARG A 542 23.39 -3.80 8.09
N TRP A 543 22.65 -4.16 7.05
CA TRP A 543 21.72 -5.30 7.07
C TRP A 543 22.45 -6.62 7.30
N LEU A 544 23.59 -6.80 6.65
CA LEU A 544 24.40 -7.99 6.89
C LEU A 544 24.83 -8.08 8.36
N ALA A 545 25.26 -6.97 8.96
CA ALA A 545 25.61 -6.94 10.39
C ALA A 545 24.41 -7.24 11.30
N GLU A 546 23.22 -6.73 10.97
CA GLU A 546 21.98 -7.03 11.70
C GLU A 546 21.60 -8.51 11.60
N CYS A 547 21.70 -9.11 10.41
CA CYS A 547 21.49 -10.54 10.20
C CYS A 547 22.52 -11.38 10.98
N LEU A 548 23.80 -10.98 11.00
CA LEU A 548 24.84 -11.66 11.76
C LEU A 548 24.59 -11.62 13.28
N CYS A 549 24.06 -10.50 13.79
CA CYS A 549 23.61 -10.41 15.18
C CYS A 549 22.40 -11.32 15.45
N GLY A 550 21.36 -11.22 14.61
CA GLY A 550 20.08 -11.88 14.85
C GLY A 550 20.10 -13.39 14.62
N ASN A 551 20.71 -13.83 13.52
CA ASN A 551 20.59 -15.21 13.05
C ASN A 551 21.78 -16.08 13.46
N ILE A 552 23.00 -15.53 13.43
CA ILE A 552 24.23 -16.27 13.74
C ILE A 552 24.69 -16.05 15.19
N GLY A 553 24.36 -14.89 15.79
CA GLY A 553 24.84 -14.50 17.11
C GLY A 553 26.35 -14.18 17.16
N ASN A 554 27.01 -14.01 16.01
CA ASN A 554 28.45 -13.68 15.98
C ASN A 554 28.66 -12.17 16.10
N LEU A 555 28.65 -11.68 17.33
CA LEU A 555 28.73 -10.25 17.64
C LEU A 555 30.05 -9.61 17.19
N GLU A 556 31.17 -10.33 17.24
CA GLU A 556 32.46 -9.79 16.77
C GLU A 556 32.48 -9.56 15.27
N TRP A 557 31.95 -10.53 14.51
CA TRP A 557 31.81 -10.38 13.07
C TRP A 557 30.84 -9.24 12.74
N ALA A 558 29.68 -9.20 13.39
CA ALA A 558 28.72 -8.11 13.20
C ALA A 558 29.34 -6.73 13.47
N LYS A 559 30.12 -6.56 14.55
CA LYS A 559 30.87 -5.31 14.84
C LYS A 559 31.82 -4.94 13.70
N ARG A 560 32.57 -5.89 13.15
CA ARG A 560 33.45 -5.63 12.00
C ARG A 560 32.66 -5.18 10.76
N VAL A 561 31.51 -5.78 10.50
CA VAL A 561 30.65 -5.41 9.37
C VAL A 561 30.00 -4.05 9.62
N TYR A 562 29.58 -3.73 10.85
CA TYR A 562 29.10 -2.40 11.20
C TYR A 562 30.17 -1.32 10.98
N ARG A 563 31.44 -1.57 11.29
CA ARG A 563 32.54 -0.64 10.92
C ARG A 563 32.66 -0.45 9.40
N LYS A 564 32.45 -1.51 8.61
CA LYS A 564 32.40 -1.38 7.14
C LYS A 564 31.22 -0.53 6.69
N ALA A 565 30.05 -0.67 7.33
CA ALA A 565 28.90 0.19 7.09
C ALA A 565 29.24 1.64 7.45
N GLU A 566 29.81 1.90 8.63
CA GLU A 566 30.23 3.24 9.07
C GLU A 566 31.13 3.93 8.05
N ASN A 567 32.15 3.22 7.54
CA ASN A 567 33.05 3.74 6.50
C ASN A 567 32.34 4.07 5.17
N LYS A 568 31.12 3.57 4.96
CA LYS A 568 30.28 3.84 3.79
C LYS A 568 29.15 4.83 4.09
N ALA A 569 28.97 5.28 5.33
CA ALA A 569 27.97 6.26 5.73
C ALA A 569 28.25 7.59 5.02
N LYS A 570 27.21 8.18 4.41
CA LYS A 570 27.35 9.42 3.65
C LYS A 570 26.79 10.63 4.38
N ASP A 571 25.93 10.42 5.37
CA ASP A 571 25.34 11.52 6.13
C ASP A 571 25.16 11.20 7.64
N PRO A 572 24.89 12.23 8.46
CA PRO A 572 24.69 12.04 9.91
C PRO A 572 23.50 11.13 10.26
N SER A 573 22.52 10.97 9.37
CA SER A 573 21.38 10.07 9.59
C SER A 573 21.78 8.61 9.45
N ASP A 574 22.70 8.27 8.53
CA ASP A 574 23.29 6.94 8.43
C ASP A 574 24.03 6.57 9.72
N ILE A 575 24.84 7.49 10.25
CA ILE A 575 25.55 7.30 11.52
C ILE A 575 24.56 7.13 12.68
N SER A 576 23.50 7.95 12.73
CA SER A 576 22.46 7.83 13.76
C SER A 576 21.74 6.48 13.69
N ARG A 577 21.37 6.01 12.48
CA ARG A 577 20.75 4.70 12.26
C ARG A 577 21.69 3.55 12.64
N LEU A 578 22.96 3.65 12.27
CA LEU A 578 23.97 2.67 12.64
C LEU A 578 24.09 2.57 14.16
N LYS A 579 24.18 3.71 14.86
CA LYS A 579 24.22 3.77 16.32
C LYS A 579 22.96 3.18 16.96
N ASN A 580 21.77 3.50 16.45
CA ASN A 580 20.53 2.93 16.96
C ASN A 580 20.48 1.41 16.75
N SER A 581 20.82 0.93 15.57
CA SER A 581 20.87 -0.49 15.25
C SER A 581 21.90 -1.24 16.12
N MET A 582 23.10 -0.69 16.29
CA MET A 582 24.10 -1.25 17.19
C MET A 582 23.61 -1.27 18.64
N ARG A 583 22.98 -0.19 19.12
CA ARG A 583 22.41 -0.12 20.47
C ARG A 583 21.34 -1.19 20.69
N GLU A 584 20.45 -1.38 19.71
CA GLU A 584 19.39 -2.39 19.77
C GLU A 584 19.93 -3.83 19.71
N LYS A 585 20.93 -4.08 18.86
CA LYS A 585 21.40 -5.44 18.55
C LYS A 585 22.59 -5.90 19.39
N LEU A 586 23.44 -4.97 19.86
CA LEU A 586 24.67 -5.26 20.61
C LEU A 586 24.63 -4.75 22.07
N GLY A 587 23.61 -3.96 22.45
CA GLY A 587 23.46 -3.39 23.78
C GLY A 587 23.97 -1.95 23.91
N SER A 588 23.59 -1.27 25.01
CA SER A 588 23.82 0.17 25.23
C SER A 588 25.28 0.63 25.24
N ASP A 589 26.21 -0.28 25.49
CA ASP A 589 27.62 0.02 25.76
C ASP A 589 28.55 -0.35 24.58
N SER A 590 27.98 -0.66 23.40
CA SER A 590 28.77 -0.99 22.23
C SER A 590 29.30 0.26 21.53
N GLU A 591 30.50 0.72 21.91
CA GLU A 591 31.29 1.68 21.12
C GLU A 591 32.06 0.96 20.00
N LEU A 592 32.24 1.63 18.85
CA LEU A 592 32.84 1.10 17.62
C LEU A 592 34.36 0.98 17.68
#